data_AF-A0AAN4WNT1-F1
#
_entry.id   AF-A0AAN4WNT1-F1
#
_cell.length_a   1.000
_cell.length_b   1.000
_cell.length_c   1.000
_cell.angle_alpha   90.00
_cell.angle_beta   90.00
_cell.angle_gamma   90.00
#
_symmetry.space_group_name_H-M   'P 1'
#
loop_
_entity.id
_entity.type
_entity.pdbx_description
1 polymer ?
#
loop_
_entity_poly.entity_id
_entity_poly.type
_entity_poly.pdbx_seq_one_letter_code
_entity_poly.pdbx_strand_id
1 'polypeptide(L)' 'MAHTEDVGPRFAQEARRMHHGETEERGIRGQASAQEAAELLEEGIAVMPLVLPDAAKETLQ' A
#
# COMPACT_ATOMS: atom_id res chain seq x y z
N MET A 1 11.21 5.61 -14.20
CA MET A 1 10.74 4.37 -13.54
C MET A 1 10.12 4.78 -12.23
N ALA A 2 8.86 4.43 -11.95
CA ALA A 2 8.23 4.76 -10.68
C ALA A 2 8.83 3.85 -9.61
N HIS A 3 9.75 4.38 -8.82
CA HIS A 3 10.26 3.67 -7.65
C HIS A 3 9.19 3.72 -6.56
N THR A 4 8.67 2.56 -6.18
CA THR A 4 7.78 2.42 -5.03
C THR A 4 8.52 1.77 -3.88
N GLU A 5 8.45 2.36 -2.70
CA GLU A 5 8.99 1.81 -1.46
C GLU A 5 8.08 0.71 -0.92
N ASP A 6 8.66 -0.44 -0.54
CA ASP A 6 7.92 -1.50 0.14
C ASP A 6 7.91 -1.24 1.65
N VAL A 7 6.75 -0.84 2.16
CA VAL A 7 6.55 -0.55 3.59
C VAL A 7 5.94 -1.73 4.35
N GLY A 8 5.70 -2.85 3.66
CA GLY A 8 5.14 -4.08 4.24
C GLY A 8 3.82 -3.84 4.98
N PRO A 9 3.64 -4.34 6.21
CA PRO A 9 2.38 -4.24 6.95
C PRO A 9 2.04 -2.82 7.42
N ARG A 10 2.94 -1.85 7.24
CA ARG A 10 2.70 -0.44 7.64
C ARG A 10 2.01 0.37 6.54
N PHE A 11 1.58 -0.27 5.46
CA PHE A 11 0.99 0.42 4.30
C PHE A 11 -0.14 1.38 4.68
N ALA A 12 -1.11 0.92 5.47
CA ALA A 12 -2.24 1.74 5.88
C ALA A 12 -1.80 2.97 6.69
N GLN A 13 -0.86 2.80 7.62
CA GLN A 13 -0.34 3.91 8.42
C GLN A 13 0.44 4.92 7.57
N GLU A 14 1.32 4.45 6.69
CA GLU A 14 2.13 5.33 5.83
C GLU A 14 1.25 6.06 4.80
N ALA A 15 0.23 5.40 4.25
CA ALA A 15 -0.73 6.02 3.34
C ALA A 15 -1.50 7.17 4.02
N ARG A 16 -1.96 6.96 5.27
CA ARG A 16 -2.58 8.02 6.08
C ARG A 16 -1.63 9.18 6.34
N ARG A 17 -0.40 8.88 6.76
CA ARG A 17 0.64 9.91 7.03
C ARG A 17 0.92 10.77 5.81
N MET A 18 1.06 10.16 4.63
CA MET A 18 1.26 10.88 3.39
C MET A 18 0.05 11.76 3.06
N HIS A 19 -1.17 11.24 3.22
CA HIS A 19 -2.40 11.99 2.96
C HIS A 19 -2.57 13.20 3.90
N HIS A 20 -2.15 13.08 5.16
CA HIS A 20 -2.18 14.17 6.13
C HIS A 20 -0.98 15.13 6.04
N GLY A 21 0.00 14.85 5.17
CA GLY A 21 1.22 15.64 5.03
C GLY A 21 2.21 15.49 6.19
N GLU A 22 2.11 14.41 6.97
CA GLU A 22 3.09 14.08 8.01
C GLU A 22 4.42 13.57 7.44
N THR A 23 4.38 12.99 6.23
CA THR A 23 5.53 12.46 5.51
C THR A 23 5.51 12.87 4.04
N GLU A 24 6.67 12.80 3.38
CA GLU A 24 6.79 13.13 1.95
C GLU A 24 5.96 12.17 1.09
N GLU A 25 5.22 12.73 0.13
CA GLU A 25 4.50 11.96 -0.87
C GLU A 25 5.47 11.19 -1.77
N ARG A 26 5.41 9.86 -1.70
CA ARG A 26 6.21 8.94 -2.50
C ARG A 26 5.39 7.72 -2.90
N GLY A 27 5.80 7.01 -3.94
CA GLY A 27 5.16 5.73 -4.26
C GLY A 27 5.42 4.73 -3.13
N ILE A 28 4.38 4.22 -2.49
CA ILE A 28 4.50 3.15 -1.49
C ILE A 28 3.68 1.93 -1.93
N ARG A 29 4.17 0.75 -1.56
CA ARG A 29 3.45 -0.52 -1.70
C ARG A 29 3.61 -1.31 -0.42
N GLY A 30 2.64 -2.17 -0.12
CA GLY A 30 2.73 -3.02 1.06
C GLY A 30 1.48 -3.85 1.23
N GLN A 31 1.26 -4.28 2.46
CA GLN A 31 0.17 -5.15 2.85
C GLN A 31 -0.81 -4.36 3.71
N ALA A 32 -2.08 -4.50 3.38
CA ALA A 32 -3.20 -4.04 4.19
C ALA A 32 -4.29 -5.11 4.13
N SER A 33 -5.01 -5.27 5.23
CA SER A 33 -6.23 -6.07 5.26
C SER A 33 -7.32 -5.43 4.39
N ALA A 34 -8.33 -6.21 4.03
CA ALA A 34 -9.49 -5.68 3.30
C ALA A 34 -10.22 -4.57 4.06
N GLN A 35 -10.25 -4.67 5.40
CA GLN A 35 -10.84 -3.65 6.26
C GLN A 35 -10.01 -2.35 6.23
N GLU A 36 -8.70 -2.43 6.43
CA GLU A 36 -7.83 -1.24 6.35
C GLU A 36 -7.90 -0.59 4.98
N ALA A 37 -7.93 -1.38 3.89
CA ALA A 37 -8.08 -0.84 2.54
C ALA A 37 -9.42 -0.12 2.36
N ALA A 38 -10.51 -0.63 2.93
CA ALA A 38 -11.81 0.04 2.89
C ALA A 38 -11.80 1.36 3.69
N GLU A 39 -11.23 1.36 4.90
CA GLU A 39 -11.08 2.57 5.71
C GLU A 39 -10.28 3.66 4.96
N LEU A 40 -9.18 3.28 4.30
CA LEU A 40 -8.39 4.21 3.49
C LEU A 40 -9.24 4.83 2.36
N LEU A 41 -10.06 4.04 1.67
CA LEU A 41 -10.95 4.55 0.63
C LEU A 41 -12.03 5.49 1.18
N GLU A 42 -12.59 5.17 2.35
CA GLU A 42 -13.58 6.02 3.04
C GLU A 42 -12.97 7.36 3.49
N GLU A 43 -11.70 7.36 3.89
CA GLU A 43 -10.93 8.57 4.20
C GLU A 43 -10.56 9.39 2.95
N GLY A 44 -10.77 8.86 1.74
CA GLY A 44 -10.39 9.49 0.47
C GLY A 44 -8.95 9.22 0.04
N ILE A 45 -8.29 8.25 0.67
CA ILE A 45 -6.95 7.79 0.31
C ILE A 45 -7.06 6.77 -0.81
N ALA A 46 -6.56 7.14 -1.99
CA ALA A 46 -6.59 6.27 -3.17
C ALA A 46 -5.67 5.06 -2.98
N VAL A 47 -6.25 3.88 -2.79
CA VAL A 47 -5.55 2.60 -2.73
C VAL A 47 -5.94 1.70 -3.89
N MET A 48 -4.94 1.02 -4.46
CA MET A 48 -5.16 0.06 -5.54
C MET A 48 -4.88 -1.36 -5.03
N PRO A 49 -5.90 -2.22 -4.88
CA PRO A 49 -5.68 -3.60 -4.48
C PRO A 49 -4.93 -4.34 -5.60
N LEU A 50 -3.78 -4.92 -5.25
CA LEU A 50 -3.02 -5.75 -6.17
C LEU A 50 -3.36 -7.21 -5.91
N VAL A 51 -4.14 -7.82 -6.81
CA VAL A 51 -4.41 -9.25 -6.78
C VAL A 51 -3.19 -9.95 -7.38
N LEU A 52 -2.26 -10.39 -6.52
CA LEU A 52 -1.17 -11.26 -6.96
C LEU A 52 -1.71 -12.69 -7.07
N PRO A 53 -1.64 -13.35 -8.25
CA PRO A 53 -1.92 -14.77 -8.33
C PRO A 53 -0.96 -15.51 -7.40
N ASP A 54 -1.42 -16.53 -6.67
CA ASP A 54 -0.61 -17.25 -5.69
C ASP A 54 0.72 -17.80 -6.27
N ALA A 55 0.76 -18.05 -7.58
CA ALA A 55 1.94 -18.44 -8.34
C ALA A 55 3.08 -17.38 -8.39
N ALA A 56 2.80 -16.12 -8.04
CA ALA A 56 3.80 -15.04 -8.02
C ALA A 56 4.70 -15.08 -6.76
N LYS A 57 4.38 -15.94 -5.77
CA LYS A 57 5.21 -16.14 -4.57
C LYS A 57 6.35 -17.16 -4.81
N GLU A 58 6.27 -17.98 -5.86
CA GLU A 58 7.23 -19.06 -6.15
C GLU A 58 7.97 -18.89 -7.49
N THR A 59 8.73 -17.80 -7.66
CA THR A 59 9.77 -17.79 -8.72
C THR A 59 11.05 -17.05 -8.32
N LEU A 60 11.42 -17.12 -7.04
CA LEU A 60 12.82 -16.98 -6.63
C LEU A 60 13.38 -18.40 -6.40
N GLN A 61 13.65 -19.11 -7.50
CA GLN A 61 14.47 -20.32 -7.51
C GLN A 61 15.88 -19.93 -7.98
#